data_AF-A0A356D8D5-F1
#
_entry.id   AF-A0A356D8D5-F1
#
_cell.length_a   1.000
_cell.length_b   1.000
_cell.length_c   1.000
_cell.angle_alpha   90.00
_cell.angle_beta   90.00
_cell.angle_gamma   90.00
#
_symmetry.space_group_name_H-M   'P 1'
#
loop_
_entity.id
_entity.type
_entity.pdbx_description
1 polymer ?
#
loop_
_entity_poly.entity_id
_entity_poly.type
_entity_poly.pdbx_seq_one_letter_code
_entity_poly.pdbx_strand_id
1 'polypeptide(L)' 'MTNTNQTQSDISLVRQIKSTIRTRKYAHVDEINILWRHAMRSQKVIEWRNIMVISSIVCAIIVLIKYLSF' A
#
# COMPACT_ATOMS: atom_id res chain seq x y z
N MET A 1 -16.81 14.08 0.72
CA MET A 1 -17.46 12.81 0.30
C MET A 1 -16.61 12.19 -0.81
N THR A 2 -15.69 11.29 -0.44
CA THR A 2 -14.77 10.64 -1.38
C THR A 2 -15.47 9.49 -2.10
N ASN A 3 -15.38 9.54 -3.43
CA ASN A 3 -16.12 8.76 -4.42
C ASN A 3 -15.75 7.26 -4.37
N THR A 4 -16.51 6.46 -3.63
CA THR A 4 -16.33 5.00 -3.50
C THR A 4 -16.61 4.23 -4.81
N ASN A 5 -17.33 4.84 -5.75
CA ASN A 5 -17.67 4.22 -7.04
C ASN A 5 -16.50 4.19 -8.04
N GLN A 6 -15.55 5.12 -7.93
CA GLN A 6 -14.36 5.12 -8.81
C GLN A 6 -13.33 4.05 -8.41
N THR A 7 -13.18 3.79 -7.11
CA THR A 7 -12.21 2.83 -6.58
C THR A 7 -12.54 1.39 -6.98
N GLN A 8 -13.82 1.02 -7.00
CA GLN A 8 -14.25 -0.33 -7.41
C GLN A 8 -14.00 -0.58 -8.91
N SER A 9 -14.24 0.44 -9.75
CA SER A 9 -14.03 0.39 -11.20
C SER A 9 -12.54 0.36 -11.57
N ASP A 10 -11.69 1.06 -10.84
CA ASP A 10 -10.25 1.05 -11.09
C ASP A 10 -9.61 -0.30 -10.71
N ILE A 11 -10.08 -0.93 -9.63
CA ILE A 11 -9.58 -2.25 -9.19
C ILE A 11 -9.94 -3.36 -10.17
N SER A 12 -11.17 -3.35 -10.72
CA SER A 12 -11.59 -4.34 -11.71
C SER A 12 -10.82 -4.19 -13.03
N LEU A 13 -10.57 -2.95 -13.46
CA LEU A 13 -9.80 -2.62 -14.65
C LEU A 13 -8.33 -3.06 -14.51
N VAL A 14 -7.69 -2.80 -13.36
CA VAL A 14 -6.33 -3.29 -13.06
C VAL A 14 -6.26 -4.82 -13.07
N ARG A 15 -7.28 -5.51 -12.52
CA ARG A 15 -7.34 -6.97 -12.52
C ARG A 15 -7.44 -7.53 -13.95
N GLN A 16 -8.24 -6.88 -14.81
CA GLN A 16 -8.39 -7.27 -16.19
C GLN A 16 -7.10 -7.04 -17.00
N ILE A 17 -6.47 -5.87 -16.85
CA ILE A 17 -5.16 -5.57 -17.46
C ILE A 17 -4.12 -6.61 -17.04
N LYS A 18 -4.03 -6.92 -15.75
CA LYS A 18 -3.09 -7.93 -15.24
C LYS A 18 -3.32 -9.31 -15.86
N SER A 19 -4.57 -9.71 -16.07
CA SER A 19 -4.91 -10.97 -16.75
C SER A 19 -4.50 -10.94 -18.23
N THR A 20 -4.75 -9.82 -18.93
CA THR A 20 -4.42 -9.65 -20.34
C THR A 20 -2.91 -9.72 -20.58
N ILE A 21 -2.12 -9.03 -19.75
CA ILE A 21 -0.65 -9.07 -19.78
C ILE A 21 -0.16 -10.51 -19.53
N ARG A 22 -0.75 -11.22 -18.57
CA ARG A 22 -0.37 -12.62 -18.28
C ARG A 22 -0.59 -13.53 -19.48
N THR A 23 -1.68 -13.32 -20.23
CA THR A 23 -1.99 -14.08 -21.45
C THR A 23 -1.05 -13.73 -22.61
N ARG A 24 -0.72 -12.45 -22.79
CA ARG A 24 0.07 -11.98 -23.94
C ARG A 24 1.59 -12.00 -23.69
N LYS A 25 2.05 -12.14 -22.45
CA LYS A 25 3.45 -12.07 -21.99
C LYS A 25 4.17 -10.74 -22.25
N TYR A 26 3.45 -9.69 -22.67
CA TYR A 26 3.95 -8.33 -22.76
C TYR A 26 2.85 -7.34 -22.32
N ALA A 27 3.27 -6.18 -21.86
CA ALA A 27 2.37 -5.10 -21.42
C ALA A 27 2.48 -3.92 -22.37
N HIS A 28 1.35 -3.34 -22.76
CA HIS A 28 1.34 -2.11 -23.57
C HIS A 28 1.74 -0.91 -22.70
N VAL A 29 2.33 0.12 -23.31
CA VAL A 29 2.79 1.32 -22.59
C VAL A 29 1.65 1.99 -21.82
N ASP A 30 0.44 2.00 -22.39
CA ASP A 30 -0.77 2.55 -21.76
C ASP A 30 -1.20 1.74 -20.53
N GLU A 31 -1.10 0.40 -20.61
CA GLU A 31 -1.43 -0.51 -19.51
C GLU A 31 -0.44 -0.34 -18.34
N ILE A 32 0.85 -0.17 -18.65
CA ILE A 32 1.89 0.10 -17.66
C ILE A 32 1.62 1.45 -16.97
N ASN A 33 1.25 2.49 -17.72
CA ASN A 33 0.94 3.80 -17.17
C ASN A 33 -0.27 3.73 -16.20
N ILE A 34 -1.30 2.98 -16.56
CA ILE A 34 -2.48 2.76 -15.70
C ILE A 34 -2.09 2.00 -14.42
N LEU A 35 -1.30 0.93 -14.54
CA LEU A 35 -0.80 0.16 -13.40
C LEU A 35 0.08 1.00 -12.48
N TRP A 36 0.97 1.82 -13.06
CA TRP A 36 1.85 2.72 -12.32
C TRP A 36 1.05 3.78 -11.56
N ARG A 37 0.09 4.43 -12.21
CA ARG A 37 -0.79 5.42 -11.60
C ARG A 37 -1.62 4.82 -10.46
N HIS A 38 -2.12 3.59 -10.64
CA HIS A 38 -2.84 2.88 -9.58
C HIS A 38 -1.91 2.52 -8.41
N ALA A 39 -0.70 2.01 -8.68
CA ALA A 39 0.28 1.67 -7.66
C ALA A 39 0.73 2.89 -6.84
N MET A 40 0.97 4.02 -7.50
CA MET A 40 1.38 5.27 -6.84
C MET A 40 0.26 5.87 -5.99
N ARG A 41 -1.00 5.67 -6.38
CA ARG A 41 -2.18 6.07 -5.59
C ARG A 41 -2.48 5.09 -4.44
N SER A 42 -2.07 3.83 -4.60
CA SER A 42 -2.24 2.74 -3.63
C SER A 42 -1.03 2.58 -2.70
N GLN A 43 0.02 3.41 -2.84
CA GLN A 43 0.92 3.65 -1.73
C GLN A 43 0.07 4.25 -0.61
N LYS A 44 -0.43 3.36 0.26
CA LYS A 44 -0.53 3.64 1.69
C LYS A 44 0.85 4.13 2.06
N VAL A 45 1.07 5.43 1.93
CA VAL A 45 2.11 6.17 2.62
C VAL A 45 1.93 5.74 4.05
N ILE A 46 2.75 4.79 4.48
CA ILE A 46 2.85 4.44 5.88
C ILE A 46 3.21 5.77 6.51
N GLU A 47 2.23 6.41 7.14
CA GLU A 47 2.44 7.76 7.63
C GLU A 47 3.62 7.67 8.61
N TRP A 48 4.66 8.46 8.37
CA TRP A 48 5.84 8.52 9.23
C TRP A 48 5.47 8.72 10.70
N ARG A 49 4.33 9.38 10.94
CA ARG A 49 3.67 9.47 12.26
C ARG A 49 3.41 8.11 12.90
N ASN A 50 2.84 7.15 12.17
CA ASN A 50 2.56 5.81 12.69
C ASN A 50 3.86 5.06 13.02
N ILE A 51 4.91 5.24 12.22
CA ILE A 51 6.23 4.64 12.47
C ILE A 51 6.85 5.21 13.76
N MET A 52 6.81 6.53 13.94
CA MET A 52 7.32 7.18 15.15
C MET A 52 6.60 6.74 16.42
N VAL A 53 5.27 6.60 16.36
CA VAL A 53 4.47 6.14 17.51
C VAL A 53 4.81 4.70 17.86
N ILE A 54 4.90 3.81 16.86
CA ILE A 54 5.27 2.41 17.09
C ILE A 54 6.68 2.32 17.70
N SER A 55 7.64 3.07 17.18
CA SER A 55 9.02 3.11 17.71
C SER A 55 9.06 3.56 19.18
N SER A 56 8.26 4.57 19.54
CA SER A 56 8.19 5.08 20.92
C SER A 56 7.59 4.05 21.88
N ILE A 57 6.54 3.34 21.45
CA ILE A 57 5.89 2.28 22.24
C ILE A 57 6.86 1.12 22.47
N VAL A 58 7.58 0.68 21.43
CA VAL A 58 8.57 -0.40 21.55
C VAL A 58 9.68 -0.03 22.53
N CYS A 59 10.19 1.21 22.46
CA CYS A 59 11.20 1.69 23.39
C CYS A 59 10.70 1.68 24.85
N ALA A 60 9.48 2.19 25.08
CA ALA A 60 8.86 2.20 26.41
C ALA A 60 8.69 0.78 26.98
N ILE A 61 8.26 -0.18 26.16
CA ILE A 61 8.09 -1.58 26.57
C ILE A 61 9.44 -2.20 26.97
N ILE A 62 10.50 -1.97 26.20
CA ILE A 62 11.84 -2.50 26.52
C ILE A 62 12.34 -1.95 27.86
N VAL A 63 12.17 -0.65 28.10
CA VAL A 63 12.55 -0.01 29.38
C VAL A 63 11.72 -0.59 30.53
N LEU A 64 10.41 -0.77 30.34
CA LEU A 64 9.53 -1.34 31.37
C LEU A 64 9.92 -2.77 31.74
N ILE A 65 10.21 -3.61 30.74
CA ILE A 65 10.68 -4.99 30.95
C ILE A 65 12.02 -4.99 31.70
N LYS A 66 12.94 -4.10 31.34
CA LYS A 66 14.24 -3.98 32.03
C LYS A 66 14.08 -3.53 33.47
N TYR A 67 13.14 -2.62 33.73
CA TYR A 67 12.85 -2.12 35.07
C TYR A 67 12.16 -3.18 35.95
N LEU A 68 11.26 -3.99 35.38
CA LEU A 68 10.57 -5.08 36.09
C LEU A 68 11.44 -6.33 36.30
N SER A 69 12.47 -6.50 35.49
CA SER A 69 13.42 -7.62 35.59
C SER A 69 14.56 -7.37 36.59
N PHE A 70 14.66 -6.16 37.14
CA PHE A 70 15.62 -5.78 38.16
C PHE A 70 14.91 -5.72 39.52
#